data_AF-A0A6P0XRD7-F1
#
_entry.id   AF-A0A6P0XRD7-F1
#
_cell.length_a   1.000
_cell.length_b   1.000
_cell.length_c   1.000
_cell.angle_alpha   90.00
_cell.angle_beta   90.00
_cell.angle_gamma   90.00
#
_symmetry.space_group_name_H-M   'P 1'
#
loop_
_entity.id
_entity.type
_entity.pdbx_description
1 polymer ?
#
loop_
_entity_poly.entity_id
_entity_poly.type
_entity_poly.pdbx_seq_one_letter_code
_entity_poly.pdbx_strand_id
1 'polypeptide(L)'
;MVRHQLGYGLMRLGRWREAAVELRKAVEVNPESAVVWQQLGDVLLELGERNEAVEVYQKAIDLGFDGVDGHYLLAKREEDRHKAEQTATDSLHKENELLLLQLTQAQEMLEEYYLKYQELNN
;
A
#
# COMPACT_ATOMS: atom_id res chain seq x y z
N MET A 1 3.11 27.06 17.93
CA MET A 1 2.70 26.55 19.26
C MET A 1 1.17 26.49 19.45
N VAL A 2 0.41 27.54 19.13
CA VAL A 2 -1.07 27.57 19.35
C VAL A 2 -1.84 26.49 18.58
N ARG A 3 -1.47 26.22 17.31
CA ARG A 3 -2.19 25.24 16.46
C ARG A 3 -2.01 23.79 16.90
N HIS A 4 -0.81 23.43 17.36
CA HIS A 4 -0.53 22.10 17.94
C HIS A 4 -1.36 21.84 19.20
N GLN A 5 -1.40 22.81 20.12
CA GLN A 5 -2.19 22.70 21.34
C GLN A 5 -3.70 22.65 21.06
N LEU A 6 -4.16 23.39 20.05
CA LEU A 6 -5.54 23.33 19.58
C LEU A 6 -5.88 21.97 18.98
N GLY A 7 -5.01 21.44 18.10
CA GLY A 7 -5.14 20.09 17.54
C GLY A 7 -5.24 19.02 18.62
N TYR A 8 -4.34 19.07 19.60
CA TYR A 8 -4.36 18.17 20.76
C TYR A 8 -5.64 18.30 21.61
N GLY A 9 -6.13 19.52 21.81
CA GLY A 9 -7.41 19.77 22.47
C GLY A 9 -8.59 19.15 21.72
N LEU A 10 -8.60 19.26 20.38
CA LEU A 10 -9.62 18.66 19.53
C LEU A 10 -9.57 17.13 19.53
N MET A 11 -8.37 16.54 19.58
CA MET A 11 -8.18 15.08 19.77
C MET A 11 -8.84 14.61 21.06
N ARG A 12 -8.58 15.31 22.18
CA ARG A 12 -9.20 14.95 23.47
C ARG A 12 -10.73 15.07 23.49
N LEU A 13 -11.28 15.90 22.60
CA LEU A 13 -12.72 16.07 22.42
C LEU A 13 -13.32 15.08 21.40
N GLY A 14 -12.51 14.21 20.80
CA GLY A 14 -12.94 13.27 19.76
C GLY A 14 -13.28 13.94 18.42
N ARG A 15 -12.90 15.21 18.24
CA ARG A 15 -13.17 16.00 17.02
C ARG A 15 -12.08 15.77 15.99
N TRP A 16 -11.93 14.51 15.57
CA TRP A 16 -10.80 14.03 14.77
C TRP A 16 -10.60 14.79 13.45
N ARG A 17 -11.69 15.06 12.71
CA ARG A 17 -11.59 15.80 11.42
C ARG A 17 -11.04 17.21 11.60
N GLU A 18 -11.45 17.90 12.66
CA GLU A 18 -10.99 19.26 12.93
C GLU A 18 -9.56 19.26 13.50
N ALA A 19 -9.22 18.26 14.31
CA ALA A 19 -7.86 18.03 14.75
C ALA A 19 -6.91 17.84 13.55
N ALA A 20 -7.33 17.05 12.54
CA ALA A 20 -6.54 16.82 11.33
C ALA A 20 -6.25 18.14 10.59
N VAL A 21 -7.27 19.00 10.44
CA VAL A 21 -7.11 20.30 9.76
C VAL A 21 -6.10 21.19 10.50
N GLU A 22 -6.18 21.28 11.83
CA GLU A 22 -5.26 22.14 12.59
C GLU A 22 -3.86 21.53 12.72
N LEU A 23 -3.73 20.21 12.78
CA LEU A 23 -2.44 19.51 12.79
C LEU A 23 -1.73 19.57 11.42
N ARG A 24 -2.48 19.50 10.30
CA ARG A 24 -1.93 19.74 8.94
C ARG A 24 -1.31 21.13 8.83
N LYS A 25 -2.03 22.16 9.29
CA LYS A 25 -1.46 23.52 9.37
C LYS A 25 -0.28 23.61 10.34
N ALA A 26 -0.30 22.84 11.42
CA ALA A 26 0.79 22.84 12.40
C ALA A 26 2.08 22.24 11.82
N VAL A 27 2.00 21.18 11.01
CA VAL A 27 3.18 20.62 10.31
C VAL A 27 3.67 21.53 9.18
N GLU A 28 2.80 22.30 8.52
CA GLU A 28 3.24 23.31 7.54
C GLU A 28 4.04 24.45 8.20
N VAL A 29 3.64 24.86 9.40
CA VAL A 29 4.30 25.94 10.15
C VAL A 29 5.57 25.46 10.86
N ASN A 30 5.59 24.22 11.34
CA ASN A 30 6.76 23.63 11.98
C ASN A 30 7.00 22.19 11.45
N PRO A 31 7.64 22.07 10.27
CA PRO A 31 7.81 20.78 9.61
C PRO A 31 8.83 19.87 10.30
N GLU A 32 9.66 20.39 11.20
CA GLU A 32 10.70 19.60 11.88
C GLU A 32 10.22 18.98 13.20
N SER A 33 8.95 19.19 13.57
CA SER A 33 8.42 18.66 14.81
C SER A 33 7.88 17.24 14.65
N ALA A 34 8.74 16.26 14.98
CA ALA A 34 8.40 14.85 15.09
C ALA A 34 7.06 14.59 15.84
N VAL A 35 6.84 15.29 16.96
CA VAL A 35 5.62 15.16 17.78
C VAL A 35 4.35 15.61 17.04
N VAL A 36 4.43 16.67 16.24
CA VAL A 36 3.25 17.16 15.51
C VAL A 36 2.89 16.19 14.37
N TRP A 37 3.90 15.64 13.68
CA TRP A 37 3.67 14.57 12.71
C TRP A 37 3.07 13.32 13.35
N GLN A 38 3.58 12.89 14.50
CA GLN A 38 3.02 11.76 15.23
C GLN A 38 1.54 11.98 15.58
N GLN A 39 1.18 13.14 16.13
CA GLN A 39 -0.21 13.44 16.46
C GLN A 39 -1.12 13.50 15.23
N LEU A 40 -0.61 13.99 14.09
CA LEU A 40 -1.35 13.93 12.84
C LEU A 40 -1.57 12.47 12.42
N GLY A 41 -0.56 11.61 12.56
CA GLY A 41 -0.66 10.17 12.30
C GLY A 41 -1.77 9.52 13.13
N ASP A 42 -1.82 9.78 14.43
CA ASP A 42 -2.84 9.24 15.33
C ASP A 42 -4.25 9.64 14.88
N VAL A 43 -4.42 10.93 14.54
CA VAL A 43 -5.71 11.45 14.08
C VAL A 43 -6.13 10.81 12.77
N LEU A 44 -5.20 10.58 11.84
CA LEU A 44 -5.49 9.93 10.56
C LEU A 44 -5.88 8.46 10.74
N LEU A 45 -5.29 7.75 11.71
CA LEU A 45 -5.72 6.39 12.05
C LEU A 45 -7.15 6.35 12.57
N GLU A 46 -7.50 7.26 13.49
CA GLU A 46 -8.86 7.37 14.03
C GLU A 46 -9.89 7.71 12.95
N LEU A 47 -9.47 8.45 11.92
CA LEU A 47 -10.30 8.75 10.74
C LEU A 47 -10.36 7.59 9.74
N GLY A 48 -9.56 6.54 9.91
CA GLY A 48 -9.45 5.41 8.99
C GLY A 48 -8.56 5.67 7.76
N GLU A 49 -7.88 6.81 7.70
CA GLU A 49 -7.00 7.25 6.61
C GLU A 49 -5.61 6.60 6.74
N ARG A 50 -5.57 5.26 6.80
CA ARG A 50 -4.36 4.48 7.12
C ARG A 50 -3.17 4.75 6.21
N ASN A 51 -3.40 4.91 4.90
CA ASN A 51 -2.31 5.12 3.94
C ASN A 51 -1.57 6.42 4.24
N GLU A 52 -2.31 7.49 4.50
CA GLU A 52 -1.73 8.79 4.80
C GLU A 52 -1.13 8.83 6.22
N ALA A 53 -1.77 8.14 7.18
CA ALA A 53 -1.20 7.98 8.52
C ALA A 53 0.20 7.36 8.45
N VAL A 54 0.42 6.35 7.61
CA VAL A 54 1.73 5.71 7.45
C VAL A 54 2.77 6.67 6.88
N GLU A 55 2.44 7.49 5.88
CA GLU A 55 3.35 8.49 5.34
C GLU A 55 3.75 9.53 6.39
N VAL A 56 2.78 9.94 7.20
CA VAL A 56 2.97 10.90 8.29
C VAL A 56 3.81 10.31 9.43
N TYR A 57 3.60 9.05 9.81
CA TYR A 57 4.44 8.37 10.79
C TYR A 57 5.87 8.16 10.27
N GLN A 58 6.05 7.87 8.99
CA GLN A 58 7.40 7.77 8.41
C GLN A 58 8.14 9.09 8.56
N LYS A 59 7.50 10.23 8.27
CA LYS A 59 8.09 11.55 8.51
C LYS A 59 8.41 11.80 9.98
N ALA A 60 7.54 11.37 10.90
CA ALA A 60 7.81 11.48 12.33
C ALA A 60 9.08 10.70 12.72
N ILE A 61 9.22 9.46 12.23
CA ILE A 61 10.38 8.59 12.47
C ILE A 61 11.66 9.20 11.87
N ASP A 62 11.60 9.71 10.63
CA ASP A 62 12.72 10.38 9.97
C ASP A 62 13.23 11.61 10.76
N LEU A 63 12.33 12.25 11.50
CA LEU A 63 12.63 13.37 12.40
C LEU A 63 13.07 12.94 13.82
N GLY A 64 13.30 11.64 14.04
CA GLY A 64 13.81 11.10 15.30
C GLY A 64 12.73 10.64 16.28
N PHE A 65 11.49 10.43 15.84
CA PHE A 65 10.47 9.81 16.68
C PHE A 65 10.69 8.30 16.83
N ASP A 66 11.08 7.87 18.03
CA ASP A 66 11.15 6.47 18.46
C ASP A 66 9.79 6.02 19.03
N GLY A 67 8.75 6.00 18.20
CA GLY A 67 7.46 5.47 18.60
C GLY A 67 7.22 4.08 18.03
N VAL A 68 6.97 3.12 18.90
CA VAL A 68 6.63 1.73 18.57
C VAL A 68 5.43 1.64 17.61
N ASP A 69 4.46 2.55 17.74
CA ASP A 69 3.23 2.55 16.93
C ASP A 69 3.47 2.85 15.44
N GLY A 70 4.42 3.74 15.13
CA GLY A 70 4.77 4.06 13.74
C GLY A 70 5.43 2.89 13.01
N HIS A 71 6.34 2.19 13.70
CA HIS A 71 7.00 0.99 13.16
C HIS A 71 6.02 -0.17 12.95
N TYR A 72 5.05 -0.36 13.85
CA TYR A 72 4.03 -1.39 13.70
C TYR A 72 3.16 -1.17 12.44
N LEU A 73 2.78 0.06 12.15
CA LEU A 73 1.96 0.40 10.99
C LEU A 73 2.73 0.30 9.67
N LEU A 74 4.01 0.68 9.68
CA LEU A 74 4.91 0.46 8.55
C LEU A 74 5.10 -1.02 8.25
N ALA A 75 5.34 -1.84 9.28
CA ALA A 75 5.48 -3.28 9.13
C ALA A 75 4.21 -3.92 8.52
N LYS A 76 3.03 -3.49 8.98
CA LYS A 76 1.75 -3.95 8.44
C LYS A 76 1.54 -3.54 6.99
N ARG A 77 1.92 -2.32 6.61
CA ARG A 77 1.86 -1.87 5.20
C ARG A 77 2.76 -2.72 4.31
N GLU A 78 3.99 -2.99 4.73
CA GLU A 78 4.91 -3.81 3.95
C GLU A 78 4.40 -5.26 3.83
N GLU A 79 3.77 -5.80 4.87
CA GLU A 79 3.13 -7.11 4.81
C GLU A 79 1.96 -7.12 3.81
N ASP A 80 1.09 -6.11 3.84
CA ASP A 80 -0.04 -5.99 2.90
C ASP A 80 0.44 -5.80 1.45
N ARG A 81 1.51 -5.01 1.25
CA ARG A 81 2.15 -4.82 -0.05
C ARG A 81 2.76 -6.12 -0.58
N HIS A 82 3.51 -6.84 0.26
CA HIS A 82 4.11 -8.10 -0.11
C HIS A 82 3.06 -9.14 -0.48
N LYS A 83 1.95 -9.24 0.28
CA LYS A 83 0.82 -10.12 -0.08
C LYS A 83 0.18 -9.74 -1.42
N ALA A 84 0.01 -8.45 -1.68
CA ALA A 84 -0.53 -7.97 -2.96
C ALA A 84 0.41 -8.30 -4.13
N GLU A 85 1.71 -8.07 -3.96
CA GLU A 85 2.74 -8.41 -4.95
C GLU A 85 2.76 -9.93 -5.22
N GLN A 86 2.74 -10.76 -4.18
CA GLN A 86 2.65 -12.22 -4.30
C GLN A 86 1.39 -12.67 -5.05
N THR A 87 0.24 -12.09 -4.73
CA THR A 87 -1.03 -12.42 -5.41
C THR A 87 -0.99 -12.06 -6.89
N ALA A 88 -0.37 -10.92 -7.24
CA ALA A 88 -0.19 -10.49 -8.62
C ALA A 88 0.77 -11.43 -9.37
N THR A 89 1.89 -11.82 -8.76
CA THR A 89 2.83 -12.77 -9.38
C THR A 89 2.20 -14.15 -9.57
N ASP A 90 1.42 -14.63 -8.60
CA ASP A 90 0.73 -15.93 -8.70
C ASP A 90 -0.30 -15.92 -9.82
N SER A 91 -1.01 -14.80 -10.00
CA SER A 91 -2.00 -14.63 -11.07
C SER A 91 -1.32 -14.63 -12.44
N LEU A 92 -0.22 -13.88 -12.59
CA LEU A 92 0.56 -13.85 -13.82
C LEU A 92 1.20 -15.21 -14.12
N HIS A 93 1.68 -15.92 -13.11
CA HIS A 93 2.25 -17.26 -13.28
C HIS A 93 1.21 -18.23 -13.83
N LYS A 94 0.00 -18.25 -13.25
CA LYS A 94 -1.12 -19.08 -13.73
C LYS A 94 -1.52 -18.73 -15.16
N GLU A 95 -1.56 -17.45 -15.51
CA GLU A 95 -1.89 -17.00 -16.86
C GLU A 95 -0.82 -17.46 -17.88
N ASN A 96 0.46 -17.30 -17.54
CA ASN A 96 1.57 -17.78 -18.37
C ASN A 96 1.53 -19.31 -18.55
N GLU A 97 1.23 -20.07 -17.51
CA GLU A 97 1.09 -21.53 -17.58
C GLU A 97 -0.07 -21.94 -18.51
N LEU A 98 -1.21 -21.25 -18.43
CA LEU A 98 -2.35 -21.49 -19.30
C LEU A 98 -2.02 -21.18 -20.77
N LEU A 99 -1.32 -20.07 -21.04
CA LEU A 99 -0.89 -19.69 -22.38
C LEU A 99 0.07 -20.72 -22.98
N LEU A 100 1.03 -21.22 -22.18
CA LEU A 100 1.93 -22.28 -22.61
C LEU A 100 1.15 -23.56 -22.97
N LEU A 101 0.17 -23.95 -22.16
CA LEU A 101 -0.65 -25.11 -22.45
C LEU A 101 -1.43 -24.96 -23.76
N GLN A 102 -2.02 -23.78 -24.00
CA GLN A 102 -2.75 -23.49 -25.24
C GLN A 102 -1.83 -23.51 -26.46
N LEU A 103 -0.61 -22.97 -26.34
CA LEU A 103 0.39 -23.00 -27.40
C LEU A 103 0.80 -24.43 -27.76
N THR A 104 1.05 -25.28 -26.75
CA THR A 104 1.39 -26.70 -26.97
C THR A 104 0.26 -27.44 -27.67
N GLN A 105 -0.99 -27.27 -27.21
CA GLN A 105 -2.15 -27.89 -27.85
C GLN A 105 -2.33 -27.43 -29.30
N ALA A 106 -2.11 -26.14 -29.59
CA ALA A 106 -2.17 -25.63 -30.95
C ALA A 106 -1.07 -26.22 -31.85
N GLN A 107 0.14 -26.44 -31.31
CA GLN A 107 1.25 -27.08 -32.03
C GLN A 107 0.92 -28.54 -32.35
N GLU A 108 0.41 -29.30 -31.37
CA GLU A 108 -0.02 -30.70 -31.58
C GLU A 108 -1.11 -30.80 -32.67
N MET A 109 -2.11 -29.93 -32.63
CA MET A 109 -3.16 -29.91 -33.66
C MET A 109 -2.62 -29.57 -35.06
N LEU A 110 -1.63 -28.68 -35.15
CA LEU A 110 -0.97 -28.37 -36.42
C LEU A 110 -0.18 -29.57 -36.96
N GLU A 111 0.57 -30.27 -36.09
CA GLU A 111 1.32 -31.47 -36.47
C GLU A 111 0.39 -32.58 -36.97
N GLU A 112 -0.71 -32.85 -36.26
CA GLU A 112 -1.72 -33.82 -36.69
C GLU A 112 -2.34 -33.45 -38.05
N TYR A 113 -2.60 -32.16 -38.27
CA TYR A 113 -3.12 -31.67 -39.55
C TYR A 113 -2.13 -31.91 -40.70
N TYR A 114 -0.84 -31.60 -40.49
CA TYR A 114 0.20 -31.84 -41.49
C TYR A 114 0.40 -33.32 -41.82
N LEU A 115 0.38 -34.19 -40.80
CA LEU A 115 0.46 -35.64 -41.00
C LEU A 115 -0.70 -36.14 -41.88
N LYS A 116 -1.94 -35.74 -41.56
CA LYS A 116 -3.12 -36.09 -42.37
C LYS A 116 -3.02 -35.58 -43.81
N TYR A 117 -2.51 -34.37 -44.00
CA TYR A 117 -2.32 -33.80 -45.34
C TYR A 117 -1.28 -34.55 -46.17
N GLN A 118 -0.21 -35.06 -45.53
CA GLN A 118 0.81 -35.89 -46.20
C GLN A 118 0.26 -37.28 -46.56
N GLU A 119 -0.55 -37.89 -45.70
CA GLU A 119 -1.21 -39.18 -45.98
C GLU A 119 -2.20 -39.10 -47.14
N LEU A 120 -2.91 -37.96 -47.30
CA LEU A 120 -3.88 -37.75 -48.40
C LEU A 120 -3.23 -37.48 -49.76
N ASN A 121 -1.96 -37.05 -49.80
CA ASN A 121 -1.25 -36.67 -51.02
C ASN A 121 -0.17 -37.67 -51.45
N ASN A 122 -0.04 -38.80 -50.75
CA ASN A 122 0.77 -39.97 -51.13
C ASN A 122 -0.11 -41.08 -51.69
#